data_AF-A0A0S2IDH8-F1
#
_entry.id   AF-A0A0S2IDH8-F1
#
_cell.length_a   1.000
_cell.length_b   1.000
_cell.length_c   1.000
_cell.angle_alpha   90.00
_cell.angle_beta   90.00
_cell.angle_gamma   90.00
#
_symmetry.space_group_name_H-M   'P 1'
#
loop_
_entity.id
_entity.type
_entity.pdbx_description
1 polymer ?
#
loop_
_entity_poly.entity_id
_entity_poly.type
_entity_poly.pdbx_seq_one_letter_code
_entity_poly.pdbx_strand_id
1 'polypeptide(L)' 'MGNNQYYIIFLSIFTLLNPFIMTTRKSAEVNTYPIFTVRWLAIHALAVPTIFFLGSITAMQFIQR' A
#
# COMPACT_ATOMS: atom_id res chain seq x y z
N MET A 1 -54.90 -21.25 -4.75
CA MET A 1 -54.19 -20.02 -4.35
C MET A 1 -53.43 -20.20 -3.02
N GLY A 2 -52.79 -21.36 -2.79
CA GLY A 2 -52.28 -21.77 -1.47
C GLY A 2 -50.79 -22.16 -1.40
N ASN A 3 -50.07 -22.11 -2.51
CA ASN A 3 -48.71 -22.67 -2.62
C ASN A 3 -47.64 -21.56 -2.66
N ASN A 4 -48.08 -20.34 -3.00
CA ASN A 4 -47.19 -19.19 -3.20
C ASN A 4 -46.75 -18.58 -1.86
N GLN A 5 -47.57 -18.70 -0.80
CA GLN A 5 -47.25 -18.17 0.52
C GLN A 5 -46.00 -18.87 1.12
N TYR A 6 -45.91 -20.19 1.02
CA TYR A 6 -44.76 -20.94 1.54
C TYR A 6 -43.47 -20.63 0.79
N TYR A 7 -43.53 -20.41 -0.52
CA TYR A 7 -42.37 -20.03 -1.33
C TYR A 7 -41.90 -18.61 -0.99
N ILE A 8 -42.84 -17.67 -0.81
CA ILE A 8 -42.56 -16.28 -0.40
C ILE A 8 -41.94 -16.26 1.00
N ILE A 9 -42.48 -17.06 1.93
CA ILE A 9 -41.94 -17.18 3.30
C ILE A 9 -40.52 -17.79 3.25
N PHE A 10 -40.30 -18.86 2.49
CA PHE A 10 -38.98 -19.48 2.34
C PHE A 10 -37.94 -18.55 1.72
N LEU A 11 -38.30 -17.80 0.67
CA LEU A 11 -37.43 -16.82 0.02
C LEU A 11 -37.12 -15.63 0.94
N SER A 12 -38.10 -15.18 1.74
CA SER A 12 -37.90 -14.12 2.72
C SER A 12 -36.96 -14.55 3.85
N ILE A 13 -37.07 -15.79 4.35
CA ILE A 13 -36.17 -16.34 5.37
C ILE A 13 -34.76 -16.53 4.81
N PHE A 14 -34.63 -17.07 3.60
CA PHE A 14 -33.33 -17.24 2.93
C PHE A 14 -32.62 -15.88 2.69
N THR A 15 -33.37 -14.83 2.37
CA THR A 15 -32.83 -13.47 2.18
C THR A 15 -32.47 -12.80 3.50
N LEU A 16 -33.27 -13.00 4.56
CA LEU A 16 -32.99 -12.49 5.92
C LEU A 16 -31.83 -13.22 6.62
N LEU A 17 -31.55 -14.47 6.24
CA LEU A 17 -30.39 -15.23 6.69
C LEU A 17 -29.11 -14.96 5.87
N ASN A 18 -29.20 -14.13 4.82
CA ASN A 18 -28.07 -13.76 3.97
C ASN A 18 -27.73 -12.25 3.99
N PRO A 19 -27.58 -11.59 5.17
CA PRO A 19 -27.35 -10.14 5.21
C PRO A 19 -25.87 -9.73 5.06
N PHE A 20 -24.93 -10.62 4.73
CA PHE A 20 -23.51 -10.29 4.86
C PHE A 20 -22.59 -10.86 3.77
N ILE A 21 -22.93 -10.74 2.49
CA ILE A 21 -21.88 -10.76 1.45
C ILE A 21 -22.08 -9.56 0.54
N MET A 22 -21.74 -8.39 1.09
CA MET A 22 -21.30 -7.24 0.31
C MET A 22 -20.02 -6.74 0.96
N THR A 23 -18.91 -7.42 0.69
CA THR A 23 -17.60 -6.85 1.02
C THR A 23 -17.42 -5.68 0.07
N THR A 24 -17.69 -4.46 0.52
CA THR A 24 -17.18 -3.29 -0.17
C THR A 24 -15.66 -3.34 0.02
N ARG A 25 -14.97 -3.97 -0.93
CA ARG A 25 -13.54 -3.71 -1.08
C ARG A 25 -13.47 -2.28 -1.57
N LYS A 26 -13.52 -1.32 -0.64
CA LYS A 26 -12.93 -0.01 -0.87
C LYS A 26 -11.50 -0.34 -1.25
N SER A 27 -11.22 -0.38 -2.54
CA SER A 27 -9.84 -0.33 -3.02
C SER A 27 -9.30 0.92 -2.37
N ALA A 28 -8.47 0.74 -1.34
CA ALA A 28 -7.71 1.84 -0.81
C ALA A 28 -6.88 2.30 -2.00
N GLU A 29 -7.34 3.35 -2.67
CA GLU A 29 -6.51 4.11 -3.57
C GLU A 29 -5.25 4.41 -2.75
N VAL A 30 -4.16 3.73 -3.08
CA VAL A 30 -2.89 3.91 -2.40
C VAL A 30 -2.41 5.28 -2.84
N ASN A 31 -2.78 6.30 -2.06
CA ASN A 31 -2.34 7.65 -2.35
C ASN A 31 -0.84 7.71 -2.04
N THR A 32 -0.01 7.57 -3.06
CA THR A 32 1.44 7.57 -2.96
C THR A 32 1.94 9.01 -2.88
N TYR A 33 2.28 9.44 -1.66
CA TYR A 33 2.94 10.72 -1.45
C TYR A 33 4.47 10.55 -1.49
N PRO A 34 5.20 11.53 -2.07
CA PRO A 34 6.66 11.46 -2.12
C PRO A 34 7.29 11.65 -0.71
N ILE A 35 8.45 11.02 -0.47
CA ILE A 35 9.07 10.85 0.87
C ILE A 35 9.91 12.08 1.33
N PHE A 36 9.73 13.25 0.73
CA PHE A 36 10.60 14.43 0.95
C PHE A 36 10.32 15.17 2.28
N THR A 37 10.59 14.51 3.41
CA THR A 37 10.53 15.13 4.75
C THR A 37 11.83 15.90 5.08
N VAL A 38 11.78 16.87 5.99
CA VAL A 38 12.98 17.61 6.44
C VAL A 38 14.08 16.67 6.93
N ARG A 39 13.70 15.64 7.70
CA ARG A 39 14.63 14.60 8.16
C ARG A 39 15.25 13.83 6.98
N TRP A 40 14.45 13.49 5.97
CA TRP A 40 14.96 12.81 4.78
C TRP A 40 16.00 13.67 4.07
N LEU A 41 15.73 14.96 3.83
CA LEU A 41 16.69 15.88 3.21
C LEU A 41 17.96 16.03 4.06
N ALA A 42 17.83 16.22 5.38
CA ALA A 42 18.97 16.38 6.27
C ALA A 42 19.92 15.16 6.23
N ILE A 43 19.37 13.95 6.21
CA ILE A 43 20.16 12.71 6.09
C ILE A 43 20.81 12.63 4.71
N HIS A 44 20.07 12.86 3.64
CA HIS A 44 20.59 12.69 2.27
C HIS A 44 21.61 13.77 1.89
N ALA A 45 21.46 14.99 2.41
CA ALA A 45 22.43 16.08 2.21
C ALA A 45 23.84 15.73 2.74
N LEU A 46 23.93 14.87 3.76
CA LEU A 46 25.21 14.40 4.30
C LEU A 46 25.60 13.03 3.71
N ALA A 47 24.68 12.07 3.71
CA ALA A 47 24.97 10.69 3.33
C ALA A 47 25.35 10.55 1.85
N VAL A 48 24.63 11.22 0.93
CA VAL A 48 24.88 11.08 -0.52
C VAL A 48 26.28 11.60 -0.89
N PRO A 49 26.69 12.83 -0.51
CA PRO A 49 28.05 13.29 -0.77
C PRO A 49 29.11 12.44 -0.06
N THR A 50 28.84 11.97 1.16
CA THR A 50 29.81 11.14 1.91
C THR A 50 30.16 9.86 1.16
N ILE A 51 29.16 9.12 0.68
CA ILE A 51 29.40 7.88 -0.07
C ILE A 51 30.12 8.16 -1.41
N PHE A 52 29.77 9.26 -2.09
CA PHE A 52 30.47 9.70 -3.30
C PHE A 52 31.97 9.95 -3.05
N PHE A 53 32.32 10.69 -1.99
CA PHE A 53 33.71 10.96 -1.66
C PHE A 53 34.46 9.72 -1.18
N LEU A 54 33.83 8.83 -0.40
CA LEU A 54 34.45 7.55 -0.02
C LEU A 54 34.80 6.73 -1.27
N GLY A 55 33.90 6.61 -2.24
CA GLY A 55 34.19 5.96 -3.52
C GLY A 55 35.37 6.62 -4.25
N SER A 56 35.38 7.95 -4.31
CA SER A 56 36.46 8.73 -4.91
C SER A 56 37.83 8.46 -4.24
N ILE A 57 37.87 8.45 -2.90
CA ILE A 57 39.09 8.23 -2.11
C ILE A 57 39.59 6.80 -2.24
N THR A 58 38.68 5.82 -2.32
CA THR A 58 39.08 4.42 -2.56
C THR A 58 39.73 4.26 -3.93
N ALA A 59 39.23 4.94 -4.97
CA ALA A 59 39.86 4.94 -6.29
C ALA A 59 41.27 5.56 -6.26
N MET A 60 41.47 6.61 -5.45
CA MET A 60 42.78 7.24 -5.29
C MET A 60 43.86 6.29 -4.77
N GLN A 61 43.49 5.25 -4.00
CA GLN A 61 44.44 4.25 -3.47
C GLN A 61 45.16 3.47 -4.58
N PHE A 62 44.62 3.44 -5.80
CA PHE A 62 45.14 2.67 -6.92
C PHE A 62 45.75 3.53 -8.03
N ILE A 63 45.89 4.85 -7.83
CA ILE A 63 46.55 5.72 -8.80
C ILE A 63 48.05 5.43 -8.79
N GLN A 64 48.61 5.15 -9.98
CA GLN A 64 50.04 4.96 -10.20
C GLN A 64 50.62 6.19 -10.92
N ARG A 65 51.91 6.47 -10.70
CA ARG A 65 52.65 7.58 -11.32
C ARG A 65 53.46 7.14 -12.53
#